data_AF-A0A1H7I979-F1
#
_entry.id   AF-A0A1H7I979-F1
#
_cell.length_a   1.000
_cell.length_b   1.000
_cell.length_c   1.000
_cell.angle_alpha   90.00
_cell.angle_beta   90.00
_cell.angle_gamma   90.00
#
_symmetry.space_group_name_H-M   'P 1'
#
loop_
_entity.id
_entity.type
_entity.pdbx_description
1 polymer ?
#
loop_
_entity_poly.entity_id
_entity_poly.type
_entity_poly.pdbx_seq_one_letter_code
_entity_poly.pdbx_strand_id
1 'polypeptide(L)'
;MYCTVDDVKNMSGIKPKNLGYKDNETEFNKLINEWIKQSEGLINSYCNRKWEEDLPLAVKNVCIRLVSNMIAFHLSRGESPIKKVNDYTTKIYSSEIFTNDLKQDLKPFKKSSKVKVFKI
;
A
#
# COMPACT_ATOMS: atom_id res chain seq x y z
N MET A 1 1.83 13.06 4.35
CA MET A 1 1.36 11.74 4.82
C MET A 1 -0.11 11.59 4.52
N TYR A 2 -0.48 10.60 3.72
CA TYR A 2 -1.84 10.51 3.13
C TYR A 2 -2.88 9.80 4.00
N CYS A 3 -2.43 8.99 4.97
CA CYS A 3 -3.28 8.37 5.97
C CYS A 3 -2.48 8.23 7.29
N THR A 4 -3.17 7.84 8.37
CA THR A 4 -2.55 7.60 9.68
C THR A 4 -2.36 6.10 9.93
N VAL A 5 -1.55 5.77 10.94
CA VAL A 5 -1.43 4.38 11.42
C VAL A 5 -2.79 3.84 11.88
N ASP A 6 -3.62 4.67 12.51
CA ASP A 6 -4.94 4.25 12.99
C ASP A 6 -5.91 3.96 11.85
N ASP A 7 -5.88 4.76 10.76
CA ASP A 7 -6.64 4.46 9.55
C ASP A 7 -6.32 3.06 9.02
N VAL A 8 -5.03 2.71 9.00
CA VAL A 8 -4.54 1.40 8.54
C VAL A 8 -4.91 0.27 9.51
N LYS A 9 -4.73 0.46 10.82
CA LYS A 9 -5.13 -0.51 11.85
C LYS A 9 -6.62 -0.82 11.76
N ASN A 10 -7.45 0.21 11.62
CA ASN A 10 -8.91 0.07 11.53
C ASN A 10 -9.33 -0.67 10.25
N MET A 11 -8.68 -0.40 9.11
CA MET A 11 -9.02 -1.08 7.84
C MET A 11 -8.51 -2.53 7.80
N SER A 12 -7.28 -2.77 8.23
CA SER A 12 -6.62 -4.08 8.10
C SER A 12 -6.92 -5.04 9.26
N GLY A 13 -7.37 -4.51 10.40
CA GLY A 13 -7.53 -5.27 11.65
C GLY A 13 -6.21 -5.74 12.27
N ILE A 14 -5.07 -5.24 11.80
CA ILE A 14 -3.76 -5.75 12.24
C ILE A 14 -3.36 -5.25 13.63
N LYS A 15 -2.84 -6.16 14.45
CA LYS A 15 -2.30 -5.91 15.79
C LYS A 15 -0.79 -6.20 15.80
N PRO A 16 -0.02 -5.59 16.73
CA PRO A 16 1.42 -5.85 16.85
C PRO A 16 1.79 -7.34 16.90
N LYS A 17 0.99 -8.15 17.62
CA LYS A 17 1.18 -9.61 17.71
C LYS A 17 1.16 -10.33 16.37
N ASN A 18 0.39 -9.84 15.39
CA ASN A 18 0.30 -10.45 14.06
C ASN A 18 1.62 -10.38 13.28
N LEU A 19 2.51 -9.44 13.63
CA LEU A 19 3.82 -9.26 12.99
C LEU A 19 4.98 -9.71 13.89
N GLY A 20 4.72 -10.50 14.93
CA GLY A 20 5.75 -11.03 15.83
C GLY A 20 6.29 -10.01 16.83
N TYR A 21 5.72 -8.80 16.90
CA TYR A 21 6.05 -7.86 17.97
C TYR A 21 5.35 -8.32 19.26
N LYS A 22 6.13 -8.62 20.30
CA LYS A 22 5.65 -8.96 21.65
C LYS A 22 5.04 -7.72 22.35
N ASP A 23 3.93 -7.22 21.81
CA ASP A 23 3.24 -6.02 22.28
C ASP A 23 4.05 -4.71 22.20
N ASN A 24 5.11 -4.69 21.38
CA ASN A 24 5.87 -3.47 21.09
C ASN A 24 5.13 -2.62 20.05
N GLU A 25 4.21 -1.79 20.53
CA GLU A 25 3.39 -0.91 19.69
C GLU A 25 4.21 0.20 19.01
N THR A 26 5.31 0.66 19.62
CA THR A 26 6.17 1.70 19.05
C THR A 26 6.84 1.25 17.76
N GLU A 27 7.50 0.09 17.77
CA GLU A 27 8.17 -0.45 16.58
C GLU A 27 7.16 -0.87 15.51
N PHE A 28 6.01 -1.38 15.92
CA PHE A 28 4.90 -1.67 15.02
C PHE A 28 4.40 -0.41 14.30
N ASN A 29 4.09 0.66 15.05
CA ASN A 29 3.64 1.93 14.47
C ASN A 29 4.71 2.54 13.56
N LYS A 30 5.99 2.40 13.89
CA LYS A 30 7.11 2.86 13.05
C LYS A 30 7.15 2.13 11.71
N LEU A 31 6.96 0.80 11.71
CA LEU A 31 6.89 0.00 10.48
C LEU A 31 5.70 0.43 9.61
N ILE A 32 4.51 0.59 10.19
CA ILE A 32 3.33 1.02 9.43
C ILE A 32 3.54 2.43 8.86
N ASN A 33 4.12 3.36 9.62
CA ASN A 33 4.46 4.69 9.12
C ASN A 33 5.42 4.65 7.92
N GLU A 34 6.39 3.75 7.93
CA GLU A 34 7.32 3.57 6.81
C GLU A 34 6.59 3.06 5.55
N TRP A 35 5.68 2.09 5.71
CA TRP A 35 4.85 1.62 4.59
C TRP A 35 3.88 2.69 4.07
N ILE A 36 3.37 3.57 4.94
CA ILE A 36 2.57 4.73 4.52
C ILE A 36 3.41 5.67 3.65
N LYS A 37 4.65 5.98 4.03
CA LYS A 37 5.56 6.83 3.23
C LYS A 37 5.87 6.21 1.87
N GLN A 38 6.13 4.91 1.83
CA GLN A 38 6.36 4.18 0.57
C GLN A 38 5.12 4.20 -0.33
N SER A 39 3.94 4.00 0.25
CA SER A 39 2.65 4.07 -0.45
C SER A 39 2.37 5.47 -1.01
N GLU A 40 2.67 6.52 -0.25
CA GLU A 40 2.61 7.91 -0.71
C GLU A 40 3.54 8.13 -1.92
N GLY A 41 4.78 7.64 -1.87
CA GLY A 41 5.73 7.70 -2.98
C GLY A 41 5.22 7.01 -4.25
N LEU A 42 4.62 5.82 -4.11
CA LEU A 42 4.04 5.07 -5.23
C LEU A 42 2.86 5.81 -5.86
N ILE A 43 1.95 6.34 -5.04
CA ILE A 43 0.80 7.13 -5.50
C ILE A 43 1.27 8.39 -6.22
N ASN A 44 2.27 9.09 -5.66
CA ASN A 44 2.81 10.32 -6.23
C ASN A 44 3.43 10.08 -7.60
N SER A 45 4.22 9.01 -7.71
CA SER A 45 4.80 8.56 -8.97
C SER A 45 3.72 8.22 -9.99
N TYR A 46 2.69 7.46 -9.59
CA TYR A 46 1.59 7.08 -10.48
C TYR A 46 0.78 8.29 -10.99
N CYS A 47 0.46 9.23 -10.09
CA CYS A 47 -0.35 10.40 -10.40
C CYS A 47 0.45 11.56 -11.01
N ASN A 48 1.79 11.47 -11.00
CA ASN A 48 2.69 12.56 -11.36
C ASN A 48 2.35 13.88 -10.63
N ARG A 49 2.06 13.75 -9.32
CA ARG A 49 1.64 14.85 -8.44
C ARG A 49 1.86 14.46 -6.98
N LYS A 50 2.14 15.46 -6.15
CA LYS A 50 2.08 15.35 -4.68
C LYS A 50 0.98 16.28 -4.14
N TRP A 51 0.35 15.89 -3.04
CA TRP A 51 -0.61 16.70 -2.28
C TRP A 51 0.00 17.05 -0.93
N GLU A 52 0.25 18.33 -0.68
CA GLU A 52 0.64 18.81 0.66
C GLU A 52 -0.62 19.17 1.47
N GLU A 53 -1.64 19.71 0.79
CA GLU A 53 -2.92 20.13 1.34
C GLU A 53 -4.05 19.62 0.42
N ASP A 54 -5.29 19.59 0.92
CA ASP A 54 -6.50 19.18 0.18
C ASP A 54 -6.38 17.82 -0.53
N LEU A 55 -5.83 16.83 0.16
CA LEU A 55 -5.74 15.46 -0.34
C LEU A 55 -7.15 14.90 -0.62
N PRO A 56 -7.47 14.48 -1.86
CA PRO A 56 -8.77 13.89 -2.15
C PRO A 56 -9.00 12.61 -1.34
N LEU A 57 -10.21 12.43 -0.80
CA LEU A 57 -10.54 11.27 0.03
C LEU A 57 -10.34 9.93 -0.69
N ALA A 58 -10.55 9.90 -2.01
CA ALA A 58 -10.26 8.73 -2.84
C ALA A 58 -8.75 8.37 -2.83
N VAL A 59 -7.87 9.37 -2.89
CA VAL A 59 -6.41 9.17 -2.82
C VAL A 59 -6.01 8.70 -1.42
N LYS A 60 -6.62 9.26 -0.35
CA LYS A 60 -6.47 8.75 1.01
C LYS A 60 -6.88 7.28 1.11
N ASN A 61 -8.06 6.92 0.59
CA ASN A 61 -8.56 5.53 0.61
C ASN A 61 -7.61 4.56 -0.11
N VAL A 62 -7.10 4.95 -1.28
CA VAL A 62 -6.13 4.14 -2.02
C VAL A 62 -4.84 3.95 -1.22
N CYS A 63 -4.35 4.97 -0.51
CA CYS A 63 -3.17 4.82 0.35
C CYS A 63 -3.41 3.78 1.46
N ILE A 64 -4.56 3.83 2.14
CA ILE A 64 -4.88 2.86 3.20
C ILE A 64 -4.95 1.43 2.64
N ARG A 65 -5.60 1.23 1.48
CA ARG A 65 -5.68 -0.09 0.82
C ARG A 65 -4.32 -0.58 0.34
N LEU A 66 -3.48 0.30 -0.20
CA LEU A 66 -2.13 -0.04 -0.64
C LEU A 66 -1.26 -0.50 0.54
N VAL A 67 -1.30 0.20 1.68
CA VAL A 67 -0.60 -0.22 2.90
C VAL A 67 -1.16 -1.55 3.42
N SER A 68 -2.48 -1.74 3.37
CA SER A 68 -3.12 -3.01 3.75
C SER A 68 -2.66 -4.17 2.86
N ASN A 69 -2.46 -3.93 1.56
CA ASN A 69 -1.88 -4.91 0.65
C ASN A 69 -0.42 -5.22 0.99
N MET A 70 0.38 -4.21 1.37
CA MET A 70 1.76 -4.42 1.84
C MET A 70 1.80 -5.28 3.10
N ILE A 71 0.89 -5.03 4.05
CA ILE A 71 0.71 -5.83 5.27
C ILE A 71 0.38 -7.28 4.90
N ALA A 72 -0.63 -7.50 4.05
CA ALA A 72 -1.06 -8.83 3.64
C ALA A 72 0.06 -9.58 2.90
N PHE A 73 0.80 -8.89 2.03
CA PHE A 73 1.96 -9.44 1.35
C PHE A 73 3.05 -9.84 2.35
N HIS A 74 3.39 -8.97 3.30
CA HIS A 74 4.38 -9.27 4.34
C HIS A 74 3.98 -10.50 5.17
N LEU A 75 2.73 -10.55 5.64
CA LEU A 75 2.19 -11.69 6.39
C LEU A 75 2.23 -13.00 5.58
N SER A 76 1.88 -12.93 4.29
CA SER A 76 1.92 -14.11 3.41
C SER A 76 3.33 -14.68 3.21
N ARG A 77 4.37 -13.84 3.41
CA ARG A 77 5.78 -14.25 3.35
C ARG A 77 6.35 -14.64 4.72
N GLY A 78 5.75 -14.15 5.81
CA GLY A 78 6.19 -14.33 7.20
C GLY A 78 6.02 -15.74 7.77
N GLU A 79 5.27 -16.62 7.12
CA GLU A 79 5.20 -18.06 7.44
C GLU A 79 5.19 -18.93 6.18
N SER A 80 6.21 -18.79 5.32
CA SER A 80 6.50 -19.87 4.37
C SER A 80 7.80 -20.56 4.77
N PRO A 81 7.78 -21.53 5.72
CA PRO A 81 8.46 -22.75 5.35
C PRO A 81 7.73 -23.20 4.08
N ILE A 82 8.45 -23.65 3.05
CA ILE A 82 7.86 -24.49 2.01
C ILE A 82 6.70 -25.27 2.65
N LYS A 83 5.45 -24.96 2.31
CA LYS A 83 4.29 -25.76 2.72
C LYS A 83 4.55 -27.13 2.11
N LYS A 84 5.30 -27.91 2.87
CA LYS A 84 5.79 -29.22 2.54
C LYS A 84 4.54 -30.08 2.53
N VAL A 85 4.29 -30.64 1.35
CA VAL A 85 3.47 -31.82 1.09
C VAL A 85 1.96 -31.55 1.05
N ASN A 86 1.39 -31.75 -0.15
CA ASN A 86 -0.03 -32.01 -0.43
C ASN A 86 -1.04 -30.86 -0.41
N ASP A 87 -0.85 -29.79 -1.18
CA ASP A 87 -2.02 -29.16 -1.82
C ASP A 87 -1.61 -28.27 -3.00
N TYR A 88 -1.72 -28.84 -4.21
CA TYR A 88 -1.56 -28.17 -5.50
C TYR A 88 -2.79 -27.30 -5.84
N THR A 89 -3.21 -26.45 -4.91
CA THR A 89 -3.98 -25.24 -5.25
C THR A 89 -3.20 -24.02 -4.79
N THR A 90 -1.99 -23.88 -5.33
CA THR A 90 -1.20 -22.66 -5.20
C THR A 90 -1.95 -21.57 -5.97
N LYS A 91 -2.94 -20.92 -5.34
CA LYS A 91 -3.35 -19.58 -5.75
C LYS A 91 -2.08 -18.75 -5.59
N ILE A 92 -1.40 -18.50 -6.70
CA ILE A 92 -0.29 -17.56 -6.79
C ILE A 92 -0.92 -16.24 -6.32
N TYR A 93 -0.70 -15.89 -5.05
CA TYR A 93 -1.03 -14.55 -4.58
C TYR A 93 -0.21 -13.62 -5.46
N SER A 94 -0.87 -12.90 -6.37
CA SER A 94 -0.19 -11.95 -7.22
C SER A 94 0.58 -11.01 -6.30
N SER A 95 1.91 -10.98 -6.41
CA SER A 95 2.82 -10.13 -5.64
C SER A 95 2.62 -8.62 -5.90
N GLU A 96 1.53 -8.24 -6.54
CA GLU A 96 1.21 -6.86 -6.86
C GLU A 96 0.54 -6.21 -5.65
N ILE A 97 1.34 -5.50 -4.85
CA ILE A 97 0.83 -4.66 -3.76
C ILE A 97 -0.01 -3.48 -4.30
N PHE A 98 0.39 -2.94 -5.46
CA PHE A 98 -0.24 -1.80 -6.11
C PHE A 98 -1.07 -2.25 -7.31
N THR A 99 -2.20 -2.87 -7.00
CA THR A 99 -3.11 -3.55 -7.92
C THR A 99 -3.76 -2.59 -8.93
N ASN A 100 -4.28 -3.16 -10.03
CA ASN A 100 -4.89 -2.39 -11.12
C ASN A 100 -6.17 -1.64 -10.72
N ASP A 101 -6.95 -2.14 -9.77
CA ASP A 101 -8.11 -1.45 -9.19
C ASP A 101 -7.69 -0.17 -8.47
N LEU A 102 -6.64 -0.21 -7.65
CA LEU A 102 -6.08 0.99 -6.98
C LEU A 102 -5.60 2.01 -8.01
N LYS A 103 -4.95 1.55 -9.08
CA LYS A 103 -4.54 2.43 -10.19
C LYS A 103 -5.74 3.02 -10.92
N GLN A 104 -6.82 2.27 -11.11
CA GLN A 104 -8.06 2.76 -11.72
C GLN A 104 -8.71 3.85 -10.88
N ASP A 105 -8.77 3.67 -9.57
CA ASP A 105 -9.29 4.69 -8.64
C ASP A 105 -8.47 5.98 -8.68
N LEU A 106 -7.17 5.88 -8.97
CA LEU A 106 -6.27 7.02 -9.11
C LEU A 106 -6.29 7.69 -10.49
N LYS A 107 -6.89 7.07 -11.52
CA LYS A 107 -6.89 7.61 -12.90
C LYS A 107 -7.37 9.08 -12.98
N PRO A 108 -8.46 9.49 -12.32
CA PRO A 108 -8.95 10.87 -12.39
C PRO A 108 -7.97 11.91 -11.83
N PHE A 109 -7.05 11.47 -10.97
CA PHE A 109 -6.10 12.33 -10.27
C PHE A 109 -4.73 12.42 -10.96
N LYS A 110 -4.52 11.62 -12.01
CA LYS A 110 -3.26 11.57 -12.76
C LYS A 110 -3.09 12.83 -13.61
N LYS A 111 -2.01 13.57 -13.37
CA LYS A 111 -1.63 14.74 -14.17
C LYS A 111 -1.11 14.27 -15.53
N SER A 112 -1.82 14.63 -16.60
CA SER A 112 -1.32 14.41 -17.96
C SER A 112 -0.08 15.26 -18.22
N SER A 113 1.06 14.63 -18.47
CA SER A 113 2.23 15.29 -19.04
C SER A 113 1.94 15.62 -20.50
N LYS A 114 1.28 16.75 -20.78
CA LYS A 114 1.20 17.27 -22.14
C LYS A 114 2.59 17.75 -22.53
N VAL A 115 3.39 16.89 -23.15
CA VAL A 115 4.62 17.31 -23.83
C VAL A 115 4.20 18.16 -25.02
N LYS A 116 4.38 19.48 -24.93
CA LYS A 116 4.23 20.35 -26.10
C LYS A 116 5.42 20.06 -27.01
N VAL A 117 5.21 19.21 -28.03
CA VAL A 117 6.17 19.05 -29.11
C VAL A 117 6.08 20.32 -29.95
N PHE A 118 7.07 21.20 -29.83
CA PHE A 118 7.25 22.31 -30.77
C PHE A 118 7.77 21.70 -32.07
N LYS A 119 6.99 21.80 -33.16
CA LYS A 119 7.51 21.56 -34.51
C LYS A 119 8.46 22.72 -34.83
N ILE A 120 9.71 22.40 -35.11
CA ILE A 120 10.73 23.30 -35.70
C ILE A 120 10.66 23.12 -37.21
#